data_AF-A0A4Q3XKG8-F1
#
_entry.id   AF-A0A4Q3XKG8-F1
#
_cell.length_a   1.000
_cell.length_b   1.000
_cell.length_c   1.000
_cell.angle_alpha   90.00
_cell.angle_beta   90.00
_cell.angle_gamma   90.00
#
_symmetry.space_group_name_H-M   'P 1'
#
loop_
_entity.id
_entity.type
_entity.pdbx_description
1 polymer ?
#
loop_
_entity_poly.entity_id
_entity_poly.type
_entity_poly.pdbx_seq_one_letter_code
_entity_poly.pdbx_strand_id
1 'polypeptide(L)'
;ALGTAFDVQIREDGQLQILLVEGSVRVDPARQRGWGRIIPALARTDLMPGQQLITAGPDAGEVTAADVERETAWNRGVLVFRNETLNDAIKDINRYSQFQLVVDDPEVAALKVSGIFPTADQENFIAALETLYPVRARREQGGTIRLVQRAASSAPVK
;
A
#
# COMPACT_ATOMS: atom_id res chain seq x y z
N ALA A 1 20.19 19.23 -16.63
CA ALA A 1 19.29 18.14 -17.05
C ALA A 1 18.34 17.89 -15.89
N LEU A 2 17.03 18.02 -16.11
CA LEU A 2 16.04 17.59 -15.12
C LEU A 2 16.01 16.05 -15.21
N GLY A 3 16.49 15.39 -14.16
CA GLY A 3 16.63 13.94 -14.13
C GLY A 3 15.28 13.24 -14.19
N THR A 4 15.27 11.96 -14.56
CA THR A 4 14.08 11.12 -14.48
C THR A 4 13.85 10.70 -13.02
N ALA A 5 12.63 10.89 -12.51
CA ALA A 5 12.23 10.45 -11.17
C ALA A 5 11.11 9.41 -11.29
N PHE A 6 11.30 8.26 -10.68
CA PHE A 6 10.34 7.15 -10.72
C PHE A 6 10.38 6.36 -9.41
N ASP A 7 9.28 5.70 -9.08
CA ASP A 7 9.16 4.79 -7.93
C ASP A 7 8.98 3.35 -8.43
N VAL A 8 9.58 2.39 -7.72
CA VAL A 8 9.49 0.96 -8.04
C VAL A 8 9.16 0.18 -6.78
N GLN A 9 8.02 -0.50 -6.79
CA GLN A 9 7.56 -1.30 -5.66
C GLN A 9 7.25 -2.73 -6.10
N ILE A 10 7.76 -3.70 -5.34
CA ILE A 10 7.33 -5.10 -5.40
C ILE A 10 6.40 -5.34 -4.22
N ARG A 11 5.18 -5.80 -4.49
CA ARG A 11 4.15 -6.14 -3.51
C ARG A 11 4.32 -7.58 -3.02
N GLU A 12 3.70 -7.92 -1.90
CA GLU A 12 3.82 -9.25 -1.27
C GLU A 12 3.27 -10.40 -2.14
N ASP A 13 2.30 -10.09 -3.00
CA ASP A 13 1.74 -11.02 -3.99
C ASP A 13 2.63 -11.19 -5.23
N GLY A 14 3.81 -10.54 -5.25
CA GLY A 14 4.77 -10.56 -6.35
C GLY A 14 4.46 -9.56 -7.46
N GLN A 15 3.44 -8.71 -7.33
CA GLN A 15 3.16 -7.67 -8.32
C GLN A 15 4.23 -6.57 -8.30
N LEU A 16 4.71 -6.18 -9.48
CA LEU A 16 5.59 -5.04 -9.68
C LEU A 16 4.76 -3.82 -10.09
N GLN A 17 4.97 -2.71 -9.41
CA GLN A 17 4.42 -1.40 -9.73
C GLN A 17 5.58 -0.43 -10.02
N ILE A 18 5.51 0.27 -11.15
CA ILE A 18 6.47 1.30 -11.55
C ILE A 18 5.69 2.59 -11.80
N LEU A 19 5.95 3.65 -11.04
CA LEU A 19 5.37 4.97 -11.24
C LEU A 19 6.41 5.91 -11.86
N LEU A 20 6.04 6.63 -12.92
CA LEU A 20 6.83 7.76 -13.41
C LEU A 20 6.34 9.09 -12.82
N VAL A 21 7.24 9.77 -12.10
CA VAL A 21 6.98 11.07 -11.46
C VAL A 21 7.37 12.22 -12.38
N GLU A 22 8.58 12.17 -12.95
CA GLU A 22 9.11 13.21 -13.85
C GLU A 22 10.03 12.58 -14.89
N GLY A 23 10.04 13.14 -16.10
CA GLY A 23 10.89 12.70 -17.21
C GLY A 23 10.21 11.64 -18.10
N SER A 24 10.97 10.64 -18.53
CA SER A 24 10.49 9.56 -19.40
C SER A 24 11.15 8.24 -18.99
N VAL A 25 10.35 7.18 -18.87
CA VAL A 25 10.84 5.82 -18.60
C VAL A 25 10.31 4.89 -19.69
N ARG A 26 11.21 4.08 -20.23
CA ARG A 26 10.88 2.92 -21.06
C ARG A 26 11.14 1.67 -20.24
N VAL A 27 10.11 0.84 -20.08
CA VAL A 27 10.22 -0.48 -19.47
C VAL A 27 10.37 -1.50 -20.60
N ASP A 28 11.53 -2.15 -20.66
CA ASP A 28 11.79 -3.27 -21.58
C ASP A 28 11.58 -4.61 -20.85
N PRO A 29 11.00 -5.64 -21.51
CA PRO A 29 10.93 -6.98 -20.94
C PRO A 29 12.31 -7.53 -20.64
N ALA A 30 12.51 -8.03 -19.42
CA ALA A 30 13.71 -8.76 -19.06
C ALA A 30 13.73 -10.12 -19.78
N ARG A 31 14.45 -10.22 -20.91
CA ARG A 31 14.78 -11.52 -21.52
C ARG A 31 15.93 -12.15 -20.74
N GLN A 32 15.64 -13.01 -19.77
CA GLN A 32 16.70 -13.78 -19.09
C GLN A 32 16.68 -15.26 -19.53
N ARG A 33 17.78 -15.69 -20.17
CA ARG A 33 18.14 -17.10 -20.32
C ARG A 33 18.75 -17.55 -18.99
N GLY A 34 18.12 -18.54 -18.35
CA GLY A 34 18.68 -19.26 -17.21
C GLY A 34 18.54 -18.51 -15.88
N TRP A 35 17.80 -19.16 -14.97
CA TRP A 35 17.64 -18.87 -13.54
C TRP A 35 16.70 -17.72 -13.19
N GLY A 36 15.46 -18.09 -12.85
CA GLY A 36 14.48 -17.28 -12.11
C GLY A 36 13.61 -16.37 -12.99
N ARG A 37 12.29 -16.63 -13.06
CA ARG A 37 11.30 -15.69 -13.63
C ARG A 37 11.31 -14.42 -12.77
N ILE A 38 12.00 -13.36 -13.18
CA ILE A 38 11.96 -12.10 -12.43
C ILE A 38 10.96 -11.10 -13.01
N ILE A 39 10.76 -11.05 -14.33
CA ILE A 39 9.67 -10.25 -14.91
C ILE A 39 9.18 -10.99 -16.15
N PRO A 40 7.91 -11.43 -16.19
CA PRO A 40 7.40 -12.01 -17.42
C PRO A 40 7.34 -10.99 -18.54
N ALA A 41 7.20 -11.46 -19.78
CA ALA A 41 7.39 -10.68 -21.00
C ALA A 41 6.42 -9.49 -21.13
N LEU A 42 6.68 -8.40 -20.42
CA LEU A 42 6.01 -7.13 -20.62
C LEU A 42 6.26 -6.67 -22.06
N ALA A 43 5.23 -6.24 -22.78
CA ALA A 43 5.46 -5.48 -23.99
C ALA A 43 6.31 -4.25 -23.63
N ARG A 44 7.23 -3.85 -24.52
CA ARG A 44 7.97 -2.60 -24.34
C ARG A 44 6.96 -1.48 -24.09
N THR A 45 7.07 -0.83 -22.94
CA THR A 45 6.08 0.15 -22.47
C THR A 45 6.78 1.46 -22.18
N ASP A 46 6.33 2.53 -22.84
CA ASP A 46 6.76 3.90 -22.54
C ASP A 46 5.78 4.51 -21.53
N LEU A 47 6.30 5.01 -20.41
CA LEU A 47 5.52 5.72 -19.40
C LEU A 47 5.68 7.23 -19.57
N MET A 48 4.57 7.94 -19.36
CA MET A 48 4.52 9.40 -19.21
C MET A 48 4.42 9.78 -17.72
N PRO A 49 4.88 10.98 -17.31
CA PRO A 49 4.68 11.47 -15.95
C PRO A 49 3.21 11.35 -15.52
N GLY A 50 2.96 10.79 -14.34
CA GLY A 50 1.61 10.51 -13.86
C GLY A 50 1.03 9.16 -14.28
N GLN A 51 1.79 8.34 -15.01
CA GLN A 51 1.40 6.96 -15.30
C GLN A 51 2.15 5.97 -14.42
N GLN A 52 1.48 4.87 -14.13
CA GLN A 52 2.08 3.69 -13.51
C GLN A 52 1.87 2.45 -14.37
N LEU A 53 2.86 1.56 -14.36
CA LEU A 53 2.76 0.21 -14.87
C LEU A 53 2.57 -0.75 -13.70
N ILE A 54 1.50 -1.54 -13.71
CA ILE A 54 1.26 -2.61 -12.73
C ILE A 54 1.27 -3.94 -13.47
N THR A 55 1.99 -4.95 -12.98
CA THR A 55 1.95 -6.29 -13.58
C THR A 55 0.60 -6.97 -13.29
N ALA A 56 -0.22 -7.13 -14.33
CA ALA A 56 -1.50 -7.84 -14.30
C ALA A 56 -1.29 -9.34 -14.60
N GLY A 57 -0.44 -10.00 -13.80
CA GLY A 57 -0.15 -11.42 -13.93
C GLY A 57 1.08 -11.77 -14.78
N PRO A 58 1.24 -13.06 -15.13
CA PRO A 58 2.50 -13.62 -15.58
C PRO A 58 2.88 -13.31 -17.02
N ASP A 59 2.19 -12.41 -17.75
CA ASP A 59 2.53 -12.02 -19.14
C ASP A 59 1.97 -10.63 -19.51
N ALA A 60 1.40 -9.89 -18.56
CA ALA A 60 0.69 -8.64 -18.85
C ALA A 60 1.06 -7.55 -17.84
N GLY A 61 1.19 -6.33 -18.35
CA GLY A 61 1.29 -5.12 -17.55
C GLY A 61 0.22 -4.14 -18.01
N GLU A 62 -0.43 -3.49 -17.05
CA GLU A 62 -1.45 -2.48 -17.31
C GLU A 62 -0.87 -1.11 -16.98
N VAL A 63 -0.99 -0.18 -17.94
CA VAL A 63 -0.65 1.22 -17.70
C VAL A 63 -1.91 1.96 -17.27
N THR A 64 -1.87 2.55 -16.08
CA THR A 64 -2.98 3.33 -15.53
C THR A 64 -2.50 4.71 -15.10
N ALA A 65 -3.43 5.64 -14.91
CA ALA A 65 -3.12 6.91 -14.25
C ALA A 65 -2.80 6.65 -12.78
N ALA A 66 -1.77 7.30 -12.27
CA ALA A 66 -1.36 7.23 -10.87
C ALA A 66 -1.62 8.55 -10.15
N ASP A 67 -1.93 8.44 -8.86
CA ASP A 67 -1.90 9.57 -7.96
C ASP A 67 -0.44 9.81 -7.51
N VAL A 68 0.31 10.54 -8.35
CA VAL A 68 1.73 10.84 -8.12
C VAL A 68 1.97 11.44 -6.74
N GLU A 69 1.06 12.30 -6.27
CA GLU A 69 1.19 12.95 -4.98
C GLU A 69 1.19 11.93 -3.84
N ARG A 70 0.26 10.97 -3.89
CA ARG A 70 0.10 9.88 -2.92
C ARG A 70 1.27 8.89 -2.98
N GLU A 71 1.61 8.42 -4.17
CA GLU A 71 2.66 7.41 -4.38
C GLU A 71 4.06 7.93 -4.02
N THR A 72 4.29 9.25 -4.11
CA THR A 72 5.58 9.87 -3.73
C THR A 72 5.60 10.46 -2.33
N ALA A 73 4.47 10.45 -1.62
CA ALA A 73 4.32 11.13 -0.34
C ALA A 73 5.26 10.59 0.75
N TRP A 74 5.61 9.30 0.67
CA TRP A 74 6.49 8.64 1.63
C TRP A 74 7.88 9.28 1.69
N ASN A 75 8.36 9.83 0.56
CA ASN A 75 9.62 10.59 0.50
C ASN A 75 9.58 11.87 1.34
N ARG A 76 8.37 12.38 1.64
CA ARG A 76 8.13 13.54 2.51
C ARG A 76 7.77 13.11 3.94
N GLY A 77 7.88 11.82 4.27
CA GLY A 77 7.61 11.29 5.60
C GLY A 77 6.14 11.10 5.92
N VAL A 78 5.25 11.07 4.93
CA VAL A 78 3.81 10.85 5.12
C VAL A 78 3.25 9.80 4.17
N LEU A 79 2.21 9.10 4.59
CA LEU A 79 1.36 8.23 3.77
C LEU A 79 0.04 8.96 3.52
N VAL A 80 -0.46 8.85 2.30
CA VAL A 80 -1.75 9.43 1.89
C VAL A 80 -2.67 8.29 1.51
N PHE A 81 -3.79 8.18 2.20
CA PHE A 81 -4.83 7.20 1.87
C PHE A 81 -6.03 7.88 1.21
N ARG A 82 -6.50 7.32 0.09
CA ARG A 82 -7.68 7.81 -0.63
C ARG A 82 -8.63 6.65 -0.96
N ASN A 83 -9.63 6.46 -0.10
CA ASN A 83 -10.68 5.45 -0.24
C ASN A 83 -10.13 4.00 -0.39
N GLU A 84 -9.10 3.69 0.38
CA GLU A 84 -8.44 2.37 0.35
C GLU A 84 -9.03 1.40 1.34
N THR A 85 -8.84 0.10 1.09
CA THR A 85 -9.16 -0.89 2.13
C THR A 85 -8.21 -0.71 3.30
N LEU A 86 -8.71 -0.95 4.51
CA LEU A 86 -7.90 -0.94 5.72
C LEU A 86 -6.75 -1.96 5.62
N ASN A 87 -6.99 -3.09 4.96
CA ASN A 87 -5.94 -4.08 4.68
C ASN A 87 -4.76 -3.51 3.88
N ASP A 88 -5.04 -2.75 2.82
CA ASP A 88 -3.97 -2.15 2.00
C ASP A 88 -3.22 -1.06 2.76
N ALA A 89 -3.96 -0.20 3.49
CA ALA A 89 -3.36 0.82 4.34
C ALA A 89 -2.46 0.24 5.45
N ILE A 90 -2.85 -0.90 6.03
CA ILE A 90 -2.04 -1.62 7.03
C ILE A 90 -0.74 -2.12 6.42
N LYS A 91 -0.75 -2.65 5.20
CA LYS A 91 0.49 -3.06 4.50
C LYS A 91 1.44 -1.88 4.33
N ASP A 92 0.91 -0.72 3.92
CA ASP A 92 1.70 0.51 3.75
C ASP A 92 2.26 1.02 5.09
N ILE A 93 1.45 1.05 6.15
CA ILE A 93 1.87 1.43 7.51
C ILE A 93 2.96 0.50 8.03
N ASN A 94 2.77 -0.82 7.90
CA ASN A 94 3.70 -1.83 8.40
C ASN A 94 5.10 -1.73 7.78
N ARG A 95 5.19 -1.22 6.55
CA ARG A 95 6.47 -1.00 5.86
C ARG A 95 7.39 -0.01 6.60
N TYR A 96 6.81 0.92 7.35
CA TYR A 96 7.53 1.99 8.05
C TYR A 96 7.43 1.91 9.58
N SER A 97 6.79 0.86 10.10
CA SER A 97 6.51 0.70 11.54
C SER A 97 7.42 -0.33 12.21
N GLN A 98 7.66 -0.16 13.51
CA GLN A 98 8.43 -1.12 14.31
C GLN A 98 7.60 -2.34 14.76
N PHE A 99 6.28 -2.18 14.82
CA PHE A 99 5.33 -3.21 15.26
C PHE A 99 4.43 -3.65 14.11
N GLN A 100 4.05 -4.92 14.11
CA GLN A 100 3.18 -5.47 13.07
C GLN A 100 1.72 -5.21 13.42
N LEU A 101 1.04 -4.41 12.61
CA LEU A 101 -0.41 -4.24 12.67
C LEU A 101 -1.06 -5.32 11.79
N VAL A 102 -2.06 -6.02 12.32
CA VAL A 102 -2.75 -7.10 11.61
C VAL A 102 -4.26 -6.95 11.71
N VAL A 103 -4.96 -7.37 10.67
CA VAL A 103 -6.41 -7.49 10.62
C VAL A 103 -6.76 -8.81 9.96
N ASP A 104 -7.49 -9.68 10.67
CA ASP A 104 -7.95 -10.96 10.09
C ASP A 104 -9.43 -10.94 9.73
N ASP A 105 -10.21 -10.09 10.40
CA ASP A 105 -11.65 -9.99 10.20
C ASP A 105 -11.90 -9.35 8.83
N PRO A 106 -12.52 -10.07 7.87
CA PRO A 106 -12.74 -9.57 6.52
C PRO A 106 -13.60 -8.30 6.46
N GLU A 107 -14.55 -8.13 7.38
CA GLU A 107 -15.41 -6.94 7.42
C GLU A 107 -14.60 -5.72 7.85
N VAL A 108 -13.72 -5.89 8.84
CA VAL A 108 -12.81 -4.84 9.31
C VAL A 108 -11.76 -4.53 8.24
N ALA A 109 -11.17 -5.55 7.62
CA ALA A 109 -10.18 -5.42 6.55
C ALA A 109 -10.71 -4.64 5.33
N ALA A 110 -12.01 -4.77 5.04
CA ALA A 110 -12.66 -4.10 3.91
C ALA A 110 -13.04 -2.64 4.18
N LEU A 111 -12.93 -2.14 5.42
CA LEU A 111 -13.26 -0.75 5.76
C LEU A 111 -12.48 0.23 4.89
N LYS A 112 -13.15 1.30 4.46
CA LYS A 112 -12.55 2.33 3.62
C LYS A 112 -11.92 3.43 4.44
N VAL A 113 -10.61 3.62 4.30
CA VAL A 113 -9.82 4.62 5.01
C VAL A 113 -9.37 5.74 4.09
N SER A 114 -9.28 6.94 4.64
CA SER A 114 -8.78 8.13 3.96
C SER A 114 -8.11 9.06 4.97
N GLY A 115 -7.06 9.74 4.56
CA GLY A 115 -6.33 10.65 5.44
C GLY A 115 -4.86 10.75 5.08
N ILE A 116 -4.13 11.55 5.88
CA ILE A 116 -2.69 11.73 5.75
C ILE A 116 -2.08 11.41 7.10
N PHE A 117 -1.12 10.47 7.12
CA PHE A 117 -0.50 9.98 8.35
C PHE A 117 1.03 10.04 8.21
N PRO A 118 1.78 10.49 9.22
CA PRO A 118 3.22 10.37 9.19
C PRO A 118 3.65 8.89 9.10
N THR A 119 4.69 8.58 8.32
CA THR A 119 5.16 7.20 8.10
C THR A 119 5.62 6.52 9.41
N ALA A 120 6.08 7.30 10.38
CA ALA A 120 6.56 6.81 11.68
C ALA A 120 5.53 6.92 12.82
N ASP A 121 4.24 7.10 12.51
CA ASP A 121 3.20 7.40 13.50
C ASP A 121 2.02 6.42 13.46
N GLN A 122 2.35 5.16 13.72
CA GLN A 122 1.39 4.05 13.78
C GLN A 122 0.35 4.22 14.89
N GLU A 123 0.72 4.84 16.01
CA GLU A 123 -0.18 5.05 17.14
C GLU A 123 -1.28 6.06 16.82
N ASN A 124 -0.97 7.17 16.12
CA ASN A 124 -2.01 8.09 15.67
C ASN A 124 -2.91 7.47 14.60
N PHE A 125 -2.37 6.61 13.72
CA PHE A 125 -3.19 5.84 12.80
C PHE A 125 -4.18 4.94 13.53
N ILE A 126 -3.72 4.16 14.52
CA ILE A 126 -4.57 3.31 15.35
C ILE A 126 -5.62 4.13 16.11
N ALA A 127 -5.22 5.25 16.72
CA ALA A 127 -6.14 6.12 17.46
C ALA A 127 -7.24 6.70 16.56
N ALA A 128 -6.89 7.10 15.33
CA ALA A 128 -7.86 7.54 14.33
C ALA A 128 -8.82 6.41 13.95
N LEU A 129 -8.32 5.19 13.74
CA LEU A 129 -9.14 4.03 13.41
C LEU A 129 -10.15 3.71 14.52
N GLU A 130 -9.70 3.67 15.77
CA GLU A 130 -10.58 3.45 16.93
C GLU A 130 -11.56 4.61 17.16
N THR A 131 -11.28 5.81 16.65
CA THR A 131 -12.19 6.95 16.77
C THR A 131 -13.27 6.90 15.69
N LEU A 132 -12.88 6.64 14.45
CA LEU A 132 -13.74 6.78 13.27
C LEU A 132 -14.50 5.50 12.91
N TYR A 133 -13.99 4.34 13.29
CA TYR A 133 -14.54 3.04 12.89
C TYR A 133 -14.89 2.18 14.11
N PRO A 134 -15.81 1.21 13.97
CA PRO A 134 -16.18 0.28 15.04
C PRO A 134 -15.10 -0.79 15.24
N VAL A 135 -13.86 -0.39 15.46
CA VAL A 135 -12.70 -1.26 15.66
C VAL A 135 -12.04 -1.00 17.01
N ARG A 136 -11.22 -1.95 17.45
CA ARG A 136 -10.34 -1.86 18.61
C ARG A 136 -8.98 -2.49 18.30
N ALA A 137 -7.92 -1.90 18.82
CA ALA A 137 -6.58 -2.47 18.78
C ALA A 137 -6.31 -3.32 20.03
N ARG A 138 -5.84 -4.55 19.83
CA ARG A 138 -5.38 -5.45 20.90
C ARG A 138 -3.90 -5.71 20.72
N ARG A 139 -3.11 -5.36 21.72
CA ARG A 139 -1.68 -5.66 21.74
C ARG A 139 -1.48 -7.12 22.17
N GLU A 140 -0.76 -7.88 21.37
CA GLU A 140 -0.45 -9.29 21.60
C GLU A 140 1.01 -9.46 22.05
N GLN A 141 1.35 -10.66 22.53
CA GLN A 141 2.75 -10.99 22.83
C GLN A 141 3.57 -11.02 21.53
N GLY A 142 4.80 -10.51 21.57
CA GLY A 142 5.69 -10.48 20.41
C GLY A 142 5.65 -9.19 19.58
N GLY A 143 4.95 -8.14 20.03
CA GLY A 143 4.95 -6.83 19.36
C GLY A 143 3.94 -6.71 18.22
N THR A 144 2.99 -7.63 18.15
CA THR A 144 1.88 -7.59 17.20
C THR A 144 0.71 -6.80 17.78
N ILE A 145 0.08 -5.96 16.96
CA ILE A 145 -1.14 -5.23 17.28
C ILE A 145 -2.25 -5.75 16.35
N ARG A 146 -3.29 -6.36 16.91
CA ARG A 146 -4.41 -6.88 16.13
C ARG A 146 -5.59 -5.93 16.17
N LEU A 147 -6.09 -5.52 15.01
CA LEU A 147 -7.35 -4.82 14.87
C LEU A 147 -8.49 -5.83 14.85
N VAL A 148 -9.48 -5.62 15.71
CA VAL A 148 -10.68 -6.44 15.82
C VAL A 148 -11.92 -5.55 15.81
N GLN A 149 -13.06 -6.09 15.41
CA GLN A 149 -14.33 -5.39 15.53
C GLN A 149 -14.60 -5.06 17.00
N ARG A 150 -15.08 -3.85 17.26
CA ARG A 150 -15.54 -3.45 18.59
C ARG A 150 -16.83 -4.19 18.88
N ALA A 151 -16.82 -5.05 19.89
CA ALA A 151 -18.04 -5.66 20.38
C ALA A 151 -19.07 -4.57 20.72
N ALA A 152 -20.31 -4.74 20.22
CA ALA A 152 -21.40 -3.88 20.62
C ALA A 152 -21.53 -3.98 22.15
N SER A 153 -21.41 -2.85 22.84
CA SER A 153 -21.61 -2.81 24.29
C SER A 153 -23.09 -3.12 24.55
N SER A 154 -23.40 -4.35 24.97
CA SER A 154 -24.71 -4.67 25.53
C SER A 154 -24.81 -4.02 26.90
N ALA A 155 -25.42 -2.83 26.96
CA ALA A 155 -25.83 -2.28 28.25
C ALA A 155 -26.91 -3.22 28.85
N PRO A 156 -26.81 -3.62 30.12
CA PRO A 156 -27.93 -4.31 30.76
C PRO A 156 -29.10 -3.33 30.86
N VAL A 157 -30.23 -3.71 30.26
CA VAL A 157 -31.51 -3.04 30.50
C VAL A 157 -31.85 -3.25 31.98
N LYS A 158 -31.89 -2.17 32.75
CA LYS A 158 -32.49 -2.15 34.08
C LYS A 158 -34.00 -2.05 33.97
#